data_AF-A0A8H7IXW4-F1
#
_entry.id   AF-A0A8H7IXW4-F1
#
_cell.length_a   1.000
_cell.length_b   1.000
_cell.length_c   1.000
_cell.angle_alpha   90.00
_cell.angle_beta   90.00
_cell.angle_gamma   90.00
#
_symmetry.space_group_name_H-M   'P 1'
#
loop_
_entity.id
_entity.type
_entity.pdbx_description
1 polymer ?
#
loop_
_entity_poly.entity_id
_entity_poly.type
_entity_poly.pdbx_seq_one_letter_code
_entity_poly.pdbx_strand_id
1 'polypeptide(L)'
;MDPSTAEELVEANVPPFKNFLGSLPIAGIKPKRILLQTGGKNYGVHIGRVRTSIVESDPQPRHLSPNFYYPQEDMLRAFCDEHPETKWNMIYPFAIIGATEHASMNTFFSFGVYAAIQAQKGEPLKFGADFKSWQFEAGHSTARMTGYLSEWAVLEENCANQAFNAQDGGLLSWDRFFHELARWYGISEVQGPGRDEKNLQTTTMAGAKDCPLGYGPPLVIRNSFTLAQWAADPSRRKAWEEIMAKSNGQLTENPWDGDLKDFFMGDFAYLAFGTPSMNKAKRYGFSGFLDTLESIFEMFQEMERLGTVPQMKADAAQPQV
;
A
#
# COMPACT_ATOMS: atom_id res chain seq x y z
N MET A 1 -5.95 10.11 -4.88
CA MET A 1 -4.93 10.78 -5.70
C MET A 1 -5.68 11.70 -6.63
N ASP A 2 -5.38 12.99 -6.59
CA ASP A 2 -6.04 13.96 -7.44
C ASP A 2 -5.61 13.72 -8.91
N PRO A 3 -6.53 13.44 -9.84
CA PRO A 3 -6.19 13.30 -11.26
C PRO A 3 -5.43 14.52 -11.82
N SER A 4 -5.56 15.68 -11.19
CA SER A 4 -4.85 16.91 -11.59
C SER A 4 -3.32 16.79 -11.48
N THR A 5 -2.78 15.91 -10.64
CA THR A 5 -1.32 15.75 -10.44
C THR A 5 -0.72 14.61 -11.27
N ALA A 6 -1.53 13.92 -12.08
CA ALA A 6 -1.07 12.77 -12.86
C ALA A 6 0.04 13.14 -13.86
N GLU A 7 -0.05 14.32 -14.49
CA GLU A 7 0.97 14.82 -15.42
C GLU A 7 2.26 15.19 -14.67
N GLU A 8 2.17 15.89 -13.54
CA GLU A 8 3.32 16.23 -12.69
C GLU A 8 4.08 14.97 -12.23
N LEU A 9 3.35 13.89 -11.90
CA LEU A 9 3.95 12.61 -11.56
C LEU A 9 4.70 11.99 -12.75
N VAL A 10 4.19 12.13 -13.98
CA VAL A 10 4.90 11.67 -15.20
C VAL A 10 6.18 12.46 -15.39
N GLU A 11 6.11 13.79 -15.29
CA GLU A 11 7.26 14.67 -15.45
C GLU A 11 8.35 14.41 -14.40
N ALA A 12 7.97 14.09 -13.16
CA ALA A 12 8.92 13.80 -12.10
C ALA A 12 9.56 12.39 -12.21
N ASN A 13 8.80 11.37 -12.63
CA ASN A 13 9.23 9.98 -12.49
C ASN A 13 9.79 9.35 -13.78
N VAL A 14 9.42 9.84 -14.96
CA VAL A 14 9.91 9.27 -16.23
C VAL A 14 11.37 9.65 -16.53
N PRO A 15 11.81 10.92 -16.37
CA PRO A 15 13.17 11.31 -16.71
C PRO A 15 14.27 10.57 -15.94
N PRO A 16 14.17 10.33 -14.61
CA PRO A 16 15.18 9.55 -13.88
C PRO A 16 15.36 8.14 -14.45
N PHE A 17 14.27 7.45 -14.80
CA PHE A 17 14.34 6.11 -15.37
C PHE A 17 14.91 6.12 -16.79
N LYS A 18 14.59 7.14 -17.59
CA LYS A 18 15.21 7.38 -18.90
C LYS A 18 16.72 7.54 -18.80
N ASN A 19 17.17 8.35 -17.85
CA ASN A 19 18.59 8.63 -17.64
C ASN A 19 19.32 7.36 -17.17
N PHE A 20 18.70 6.58 -16.29
CA PHE A 20 19.23 5.27 -15.87
C PHE A 20 19.48 4.36 -17.08
N LEU A 21 18.45 4.08 -17.90
CA LEU A 21 18.59 3.21 -19.08
C LEU A 21 19.61 3.77 -20.08
N GLY A 22 19.55 5.07 -20.38
CA GLY A 22 20.47 5.72 -21.32
C GLY A 22 21.93 5.75 -20.86
N SER A 23 22.19 5.65 -19.55
CA SER A 23 23.55 5.63 -19.00
C SER A 23 24.24 4.27 -19.14
N LEU A 24 23.49 3.17 -19.19
CA LEU A 24 24.06 1.81 -19.22
C LEU A 24 24.97 1.59 -20.44
N PRO A 25 24.56 1.94 -21.69
CA PRO A 25 25.43 1.79 -22.85
C PRO A 25 26.66 2.71 -22.81
N ILE A 26 26.50 3.95 -22.30
CA ILE A 26 27.60 4.92 -22.15
C ILE A 26 28.67 4.37 -21.21
N ALA A 27 28.24 3.74 -20.11
CA ALA A 27 29.11 3.11 -19.13
C ALA A 27 29.64 1.73 -19.56
N GLY A 28 29.17 1.18 -20.68
CA GLY A 28 29.50 -0.19 -21.11
C GLY A 28 28.94 -1.28 -20.18
N ILE A 29 27.91 -0.98 -19.39
CA ILE A 29 27.29 -1.91 -18.45
C ILE A 29 26.16 -2.68 -19.15
N LYS A 30 26.22 -4.01 -19.07
CA LYS A 30 25.27 -4.93 -19.71
C LYS A 30 24.66 -5.86 -18.67
N PRO A 31 23.61 -5.42 -17.94
CA PRO A 31 22.98 -6.25 -16.94
C PRO A 31 22.29 -7.45 -17.60
N LYS A 32 22.36 -8.64 -17.00
CA LYS A 32 21.56 -9.79 -17.49
C LYS A 32 20.06 -9.54 -17.34
N ARG A 33 19.69 -8.81 -16.29
CA ARG A 33 18.32 -8.51 -15.87
C ARG A 33 18.21 -7.08 -15.38
N ILE A 34 17.15 -6.40 -15.81
CA ILE A 34 16.69 -5.15 -15.19
C ILE A 34 15.30 -5.42 -14.62
N LEU A 35 15.12 -5.17 -13.33
CA LEU A 35 13.82 -5.25 -12.66
C LEU A 35 13.27 -3.85 -12.44
N LEU A 36 12.03 -3.64 -12.86
CA LEU A 36 11.27 -2.43 -12.60
C LEU A 36 10.12 -2.74 -11.64
N GLN A 37 10.10 -2.10 -10.48
CA GLN A 37 8.93 -2.12 -9.61
C GLN A 37 7.99 -0.98 -9.98
N THR A 38 6.74 -1.31 -10.30
CA THR A 38 5.66 -0.31 -10.45
C THR A 38 4.62 -0.52 -9.34
N GLY A 39 3.44 -1.06 -9.66
CA GLY A 39 2.46 -1.42 -8.64
C GLY A 39 1.03 -1.55 -9.15
N GLY A 40 0.08 -1.79 -8.23
CA GLY A 40 -1.33 -2.01 -8.55
C GLY A 40 -2.01 -0.87 -9.33
N LYS A 41 -1.44 0.35 -9.33
CA LYS A 41 -1.94 1.45 -10.19
C LYS A 41 -1.77 1.15 -11.68
N ASN A 42 -0.97 0.16 -12.06
CA ASN A 42 -0.86 -0.33 -13.44
C ASN A 42 -2.23 -0.75 -14.01
N TYR A 43 -3.14 -1.20 -13.14
CA TYR A 43 -4.51 -1.62 -13.47
C TYR A 43 -5.55 -0.51 -13.34
N GLY A 44 -5.17 0.68 -12.86
CA GLY A 44 -6.09 1.79 -12.62
C GLY A 44 -6.92 1.70 -11.34
N VAL A 45 -6.48 0.93 -10.32
CA VAL A 45 -7.20 0.80 -9.02
C VAL A 45 -7.44 2.14 -8.30
N HIS A 46 -6.67 3.17 -8.62
CA HIS A 46 -6.81 4.53 -8.09
C HIS A 46 -7.85 5.38 -8.84
N ILE A 47 -8.31 4.94 -10.01
CA ILE A 47 -9.30 5.61 -10.87
C ILE A 47 -10.70 5.09 -10.54
N GLY A 48 -10.85 3.77 -10.41
CA GLY A 48 -12.13 3.14 -10.10
C GLY A 48 -12.07 1.62 -10.17
N ARG A 49 -13.23 1.02 -10.43
CA ARG A 49 -13.40 -0.44 -10.44
C ARG A 49 -12.52 -1.11 -11.50
N VAL A 50 -11.87 -2.21 -11.11
CA VAL A 50 -11.07 -3.08 -11.97
C VAL A 50 -11.68 -4.49 -12.02
N ARG A 51 -11.19 -5.33 -12.93
CA ARG A 51 -11.49 -6.77 -12.93
C ARG A 51 -10.92 -7.42 -11.67
N THR A 52 -11.62 -8.42 -11.10
CA THR A 52 -11.15 -9.14 -9.92
C THR A 52 -11.35 -10.65 -10.08
N SER A 53 -10.39 -11.52 -9.69
CA SER A 53 -9.03 -11.18 -9.22
C SER A 53 -8.18 -10.48 -10.31
N ILE A 54 -7.31 -9.56 -9.90
CA ILE A 54 -6.48 -8.77 -10.82
C ILE A 54 -5.31 -9.64 -11.32
N VAL A 55 -5.07 -9.67 -12.63
CA VAL A 55 -4.02 -10.50 -13.26
C VAL A 55 -3.10 -9.66 -14.15
N GLU A 56 -1.87 -10.10 -14.37
CA GLU A 56 -0.84 -9.33 -15.09
C GLU A 56 -1.16 -9.07 -16.58
N SER A 57 -2.12 -9.82 -17.14
CA SER A 57 -2.63 -9.59 -18.50
C SER A 57 -3.78 -8.59 -18.58
N ASP A 58 -4.29 -8.09 -17.45
CA ASP A 58 -5.34 -7.06 -17.47
C ASP A 58 -4.78 -5.77 -18.13
N PRO A 59 -5.57 -5.12 -19.00
CA PRO A 59 -5.08 -4.00 -19.80
C PRO A 59 -4.81 -2.76 -18.95
N GLN A 60 -3.77 -2.02 -19.30
CA GLN A 60 -3.52 -0.69 -18.75
C GLN A 60 -4.58 0.29 -19.25
N PRO A 61 -5.35 0.98 -18.38
CA PRO A 61 -6.39 1.92 -18.78
C PRO A 61 -5.82 3.28 -19.21
N ARG A 62 -4.92 3.28 -20.21
CA ARG A 62 -4.18 4.46 -20.71
C ARG A 62 -5.08 5.61 -21.18
N HIS A 63 -6.30 5.28 -21.60
CA HIS A 63 -7.28 6.25 -22.09
C HIS A 63 -8.00 7.03 -20.97
N LEU A 64 -7.87 6.60 -19.71
CA LEU A 64 -8.57 7.23 -18.58
C LEU A 64 -7.71 8.29 -17.87
N SER A 65 -6.42 8.03 -17.71
CA SER A 65 -5.51 8.94 -17.01
C SER A 65 -4.04 8.62 -17.32
N PRO A 66 -3.16 9.63 -17.38
CA PRO A 66 -1.72 9.42 -17.40
C PRO A 66 -1.25 8.61 -16.18
N ASN A 67 -0.29 7.71 -16.38
CA ASN A 67 0.38 7.01 -15.29
C ASN A 67 1.84 6.79 -15.71
N PHE A 68 2.76 7.27 -14.89
CA PHE A 68 4.20 7.21 -15.18
C PHE A 68 4.75 5.78 -15.26
N TYR A 69 4.04 4.79 -14.73
CA TYR A 69 4.39 3.37 -14.90
C TYR A 69 4.45 2.97 -16.37
N TYR A 70 3.50 3.44 -17.17
CA TYR A 70 3.32 3.01 -18.55
C TYR A 70 4.53 3.36 -19.45
N PRO A 71 4.98 4.63 -19.52
CA PRO A 71 6.19 4.96 -20.26
C PRO A 71 7.44 4.29 -19.68
N GLN A 72 7.56 4.10 -18.36
CA GLN A 72 8.70 3.35 -17.79
C GLN A 72 8.72 1.90 -18.28
N GLU A 73 7.57 1.22 -18.29
CA GLU A 73 7.48 -0.14 -18.81
C GLU A 73 7.78 -0.22 -20.32
N ASP A 74 7.23 0.71 -21.11
CA ASP A 74 7.46 0.77 -22.55
C ASP A 74 8.94 0.99 -22.86
N MET A 75 9.60 1.89 -22.13
CA MET A 75 11.02 2.18 -22.27
C MET A 75 11.90 0.99 -21.88
N LEU A 76 11.54 0.26 -20.82
CA LEU A 76 12.29 -0.93 -20.42
C LEU A 76 12.20 -2.03 -21.46
N ARG A 77 11.01 -2.26 -22.03
CA ARG A 77 10.82 -3.23 -23.12
C ARG A 77 11.63 -2.82 -24.34
N ALA A 78 11.52 -1.57 -24.79
CA ALA A 78 12.27 -1.05 -25.92
C ALA A 78 13.79 -1.17 -25.72
N PHE A 79 14.29 -0.83 -24.52
CA PHE A 79 15.70 -1.01 -24.19
C PHE A 79 16.15 -2.46 -24.32
N CYS A 80 15.38 -3.43 -23.79
CA CYS A 80 15.72 -4.84 -23.89
C CYS A 80 15.58 -5.41 -25.31
N ASP A 81 14.73 -4.81 -26.15
CA ASP A 81 14.63 -5.15 -27.58
C ASP A 81 15.88 -4.69 -28.35
N GLU A 82 16.43 -3.52 -28.01
CA GLU A 82 17.68 -2.99 -28.56
C GLU A 82 18.94 -3.68 -27.98
N HIS A 83 18.84 -4.20 -26.76
CA HIS A 83 19.90 -4.88 -26.02
C HIS A 83 19.49 -6.32 -25.67
N PRO A 84 19.47 -7.25 -26.65
CA PRO A 84 18.92 -8.59 -26.47
C PRO A 84 19.66 -9.45 -25.42
N GLU A 85 20.88 -9.08 -25.02
CA GLU A 85 21.59 -9.69 -23.89
C GLU A 85 20.98 -9.36 -22.52
N THR A 86 20.18 -8.29 -22.44
CA THR A 86 19.48 -7.83 -21.25
C THR A 86 18.02 -8.26 -21.31
N LYS A 87 17.49 -8.84 -20.23
CA LYS A 87 16.07 -9.18 -20.08
C LYS A 87 15.41 -8.32 -19.01
N TRP A 88 14.09 -8.22 -19.03
CA TRP A 88 13.36 -7.44 -18.05
C TRP A 88 12.53 -8.29 -17.10
N ASN A 89 12.30 -7.76 -15.90
CA ASN A 89 11.20 -8.14 -15.01
C ASN A 89 10.40 -6.90 -14.62
N MET A 90 9.12 -7.10 -14.34
CA MET A 90 8.29 -6.10 -13.71
C MET A 90 7.59 -6.69 -12.49
N ILE A 91 7.60 -5.99 -11.37
CA ILE A 91 6.91 -6.43 -10.14
C ILE A 91 5.85 -5.41 -9.76
N TYR A 92 4.64 -5.89 -9.52
CA TYR A 92 3.46 -5.07 -9.26
C TYR A 92 2.98 -5.28 -7.82
N PRO A 93 3.62 -4.64 -6.82
CA PRO A 93 3.11 -4.65 -5.46
C PRO A 93 1.83 -3.82 -5.33
N PHE A 94 1.01 -4.22 -4.37
CA PHE A 94 -0.18 -3.53 -3.91
C PHE A 94 0.14 -2.85 -2.58
N ALA A 95 -0.82 -2.64 -1.68
CA ALA A 95 -0.60 -1.93 -0.42
C ALA A 95 0.62 -2.51 0.35
N ILE A 96 1.73 -1.77 0.32
CA ILE A 96 3.03 -2.26 0.82
C ILE A 96 3.04 -2.20 2.35
N ILE A 97 3.49 -3.30 2.97
CA ILE A 97 3.80 -3.36 4.40
C ILE A 97 5.33 -3.28 4.54
N GLY A 98 5.84 -2.25 5.20
CA GLY A 98 7.26 -2.05 5.42
C GLY A 98 7.56 -0.79 6.22
N ALA A 99 8.65 -0.83 6.98
CA ALA A 99 9.11 0.30 7.78
C ALA A 99 10.13 1.14 7.00
N THR A 100 9.94 2.46 7.01
CA THR A 100 10.89 3.43 6.45
C THR A 100 10.66 4.79 7.07
N GLU A 101 11.73 5.56 7.27
CA GLU A 101 11.70 6.90 7.88
C GLU A 101 10.98 7.92 6.98
N HIS A 102 10.95 7.70 5.66
CA HIS A 102 10.52 8.71 4.68
C HIS A 102 9.58 8.16 3.59
N ALA A 103 8.67 7.23 3.93
CA ALA A 103 7.66 6.78 2.97
C ALA A 103 6.65 7.88 2.68
N SER A 104 6.53 8.27 1.40
CA SER A 104 5.44 9.12 0.92
C SER A 104 4.07 8.43 0.97
N MET A 105 4.03 7.10 1.16
CA MET A 105 2.80 6.30 1.29
C MET A 105 3.03 5.15 2.28
N ASN A 106 2.58 5.30 3.53
CA ASN A 106 2.50 4.19 4.50
C ASN A 106 1.10 4.16 5.14
N THR A 107 0.29 3.20 4.71
CA THR A 107 -1.09 3.04 5.20
C THR A 107 -1.15 2.67 6.68
N PHE A 108 -0.28 1.75 7.12
CA PHE A 108 -0.34 1.21 8.48
C PHE A 108 0.23 2.15 9.53
N PHE A 109 1.14 3.05 9.14
CA PHE A 109 1.62 4.14 10.00
C PHE A 109 0.47 4.93 10.65
N SER A 110 -0.47 5.40 9.83
CA SER A 110 -1.63 6.18 10.30
C SER A 110 -2.46 5.43 11.34
N PHE A 111 -2.56 4.11 11.20
CA PHE A 111 -3.25 3.25 12.18
C PHE A 111 -2.45 3.07 13.47
N GLY A 112 -1.12 2.98 13.40
CA GLY A 112 -0.25 2.95 14.58
C GLY A 112 -0.34 4.24 15.40
N VAL A 113 -0.28 5.40 14.73
CA VAL A 113 -0.48 6.72 15.37
C VAL A 113 -1.87 6.84 15.98
N TYR A 114 -2.91 6.41 15.24
CA TYR A 114 -4.29 6.38 15.71
C TYR A 114 -4.43 5.55 16.99
N ALA A 115 -3.97 4.30 16.97
CA ALA A 115 -4.07 3.39 18.10
C ALA A 115 -3.30 3.88 19.33
N ALA A 116 -2.08 4.40 19.14
CA ALA A 116 -1.29 4.95 20.23
C ALA A 116 -2.00 6.10 20.96
N ILE A 117 -2.64 7.02 20.23
CA ILE A 117 -3.39 8.13 20.83
C ILE A 117 -4.68 7.65 21.49
N GLN A 118 -5.43 6.74 20.87
CA GLN A 118 -6.62 6.16 21.48
C GLN A 118 -6.25 5.47 22.81
N ALA A 119 -5.14 4.71 22.83
CA ALA A 119 -4.62 4.09 24.05
C ALA A 119 -4.22 5.12 25.12
N GLN A 120 -3.49 6.18 24.75
CA GLN A 120 -3.09 7.25 25.67
C GLN A 120 -4.28 8.00 26.28
N LYS A 121 -5.37 8.15 25.52
CA LYS A 121 -6.60 8.84 25.96
C LYS A 121 -7.61 7.90 26.64
N GLY A 122 -7.38 6.59 26.63
CA GLY A 122 -8.34 5.59 27.13
C GLY A 122 -9.62 5.54 26.30
N GLU A 123 -9.54 5.87 25.02
CA GLU A 123 -10.67 5.88 24.08
C GLU A 123 -10.75 4.56 23.29
N PRO A 124 -11.95 4.15 22.84
CA PRO A 124 -12.10 2.97 21.99
C PRO A 124 -11.41 3.15 20.64
N LEU A 125 -10.97 2.04 20.04
CA LEU A 125 -10.47 2.02 18.66
C LEU A 125 -11.66 1.88 17.70
N LYS A 126 -12.06 2.99 17.07
CA LYS A 126 -13.25 3.04 16.20
C LYS A 126 -12.86 2.80 14.75
N PHE A 127 -13.60 1.93 14.07
CA PHE A 127 -13.47 1.75 12.63
C PHE A 127 -14.21 2.86 11.86
N GLY A 128 -13.52 3.49 10.91
CA GLY A 128 -13.98 4.70 10.23
C GLY A 128 -14.83 4.48 8.97
N ALA A 129 -15.14 3.23 8.60
CA ALA A 129 -15.86 2.91 7.37
C ALA A 129 -17.04 1.95 7.58
N ASP A 130 -17.73 1.61 6.49
CA ASP A 130 -18.93 0.76 6.50
C ASP A 130 -18.63 -0.74 6.72
N PHE A 131 -19.70 -1.52 6.92
CA PHE A 131 -19.58 -2.96 7.15
C PHE A 131 -18.96 -3.73 5.98
N LYS A 132 -19.17 -3.24 4.76
CA LYS A 132 -18.55 -3.82 3.57
C LYS A 132 -17.03 -3.68 3.63
N SER A 133 -16.53 -2.51 3.99
CA SER A 133 -15.09 -2.26 4.15
C SER A 133 -14.54 -3.08 5.32
N TRP A 134 -15.26 -3.12 6.45
CA TRP A 134 -14.87 -3.89 7.64
C TRP A 134 -14.60 -5.38 7.37
N GLN A 135 -15.43 -6.01 6.55
CA GLN A 135 -15.32 -7.43 6.18
C GLN A 135 -14.58 -7.66 4.86
N PHE A 136 -14.04 -6.63 4.23
CA PHE A 136 -13.32 -6.79 2.97
C PHE A 136 -11.96 -7.46 3.18
N GLU A 137 -11.72 -8.55 2.47
CA GLU A 137 -10.45 -9.27 2.46
C GLU A 137 -9.46 -8.64 1.47
N ALA A 138 -8.51 -7.87 1.99
CA ALA A 138 -7.51 -7.17 1.19
C ALA A 138 -6.21 -8.00 1.06
N GLY A 139 -5.66 -8.03 -0.16
CA GLY A 139 -4.31 -8.53 -0.42
C GLY A 139 -3.29 -7.42 -0.22
N HIS A 140 -2.20 -7.73 0.48
CA HIS A 140 -1.10 -6.82 0.77
C HIS A 140 0.23 -7.35 0.23
N SER A 141 1.22 -6.47 0.12
CA SER A 141 2.53 -6.79 -0.43
C SER A 141 3.63 -6.35 0.55
N THR A 142 3.96 -7.19 1.53
CA THR A 142 5.08 -6.95 2.42
C THR A 142 6.36 -6.72 1.61
N ALA A 143 7.12 -5.70 1.98
CA ALA A 143 8.34 -5.28 1.28
C ALA A 143 9.36 -6.42 1.21
N ARG A 144 9.53 -7.18 2.30
CA ARG A 144 10.37 -8.38 2.36
C ARG A 144 9.93 -9.44 1.36
N MET A 145 8.63 -9.72 1.29
CA MET A 145 8.06 -10.70 0.35
C MET A 145 8.20 -10.26 -1.11
N THR A 146 8.00 -8.96 -1.36
CA THR A 146 8.23 -8.33 -2.67
C THR A 146 9.70 -8.43 -3.05
N GLY A 147 10.62 -8.28 -2.10
CA GLY A 147 12.05 -8.51 -2.27
C GLY A 147 12.38 -9.95 -2.67
N TYR A 148 11.82 -10.95 -1.97
CA TYR A 148 11.99 -12.36 -2.33
C TYR A 148 11.44 -12.69 -3.72
N LEU A 149 10.27 -12.17 -4.07
CA LEU A 149 9.70 -12.32 -5.41
C LEU A 149 10.62 -11.67 -6.46
N SER A 150 11.14 -10.48 -6.17
CA SER A 150 12.01 -9.73 -7.08
C SER A 150 13.32 -10.46 -7.33
N GLU A 151 13.98 -10.93 -6.28
CA GLU A 151 15.22 -11.73 -6.36
C GLU A 151 14.98 -13.02 -7.14
N TRP A 152 13.93 -13.77 -6.81
CA TRP A 152 13.58 -14.99 -7.54
C TRP A 152 13.32 -14.69 -9.03
N ALA A 153 12.55 -13.66 -9.35
CA ALA A 153 12.16 -13.33 -10.71
C ALA A 153 13.35 -12.93 -11.59
N VAL A 154 14.38 -12.28 -11.03
CA VAL A 154 15.61 -11.93 -11.77
C VAL A 154 16.54 -13.13 -11.93
N LEU A 155 16.63 -14.02 -10.93
CA LEU A 155 17.54 -15.16 -10.97
C LEU A 155 17.00 -16.35 -11.77
N GLU A 156 15.67 -16.54 -11.84
CA GLU A 156 15.05 -17.64 -12.56
C GLU A 156 15.01 -17.37 -14.08
N GLU A 157 15.62 -18.26 -14.87
CA GLU A 157 15.72 -18.11 -16.33
C GLU A 157 14.34 -18.09 -17.01
N ASN A 158 13.42 -18.94 -16.55
CA ASN A 158 12.07 -19.02 -17.11
C ASN A 158 11.24 -17.75 -16.87
N CYS A 159 11.66 -16.90 -15.93
CA CYS A 159 11.00 -15.63 -15.67
C CYS A 159 11.41 -14.52 -16.65
N ALA A 160 12.22 -14.81 -17.68
CA ALA A 160 12.73 -13.82 -18.62
C ALA A 160 11.57 -13.05 -19.28
N ASN A 161 11.64 -11.72 -19.25
CA ASN A 161 10.63 -10.84 -19.86
C ASN A 161 9.21 -11.09 -19.30
N GLN A 162 9.11 -11.26 -17.98
CA GLN A 162 7.85 -11.47 -17.28
C GLN A 162 7.57 -10.38 -16.26
N ALA A 163 6.29 -10.00 -16.20
CA ALA A 163 5.72 -9.24 -15.10
C ALA A 163 5.02 -10.17 -14.09
N PHE A 164 5.08 -9.85 -12.80
CA PHE A 164 4.39 -10.58 -11.74
C PHE A 164 3.72 -9.62 -10.75
N ASN A 165 2.49 -9.97 -10.34
CA ASN A 165 1.89 -9.39 -9.15
C ASN A 165 2.71 -9.77 -7.91
N ALA A 166 2.75 -8.88 -6.92
CA ALA A 166 3.28 -9.17 -5.59
C ALA A 166 2.14 -9.17 -4.57
N GLN A 167 2.06 -10.22 -3.76
CA GLN A 167 1.15 -10.35 -2.62
C GLN A 167 1.73 -11.37 -1.63
N ASP A 168 1.44 -11.21 -0.33
CA ASP A 168 1.92 -12.09 0.74
C ASP A 168 1.36 -13.52 0.67
N GLY A 169 0.23 -13.70 0.00
CA GLY A 169 -0.49 -14.96 -0.12
C GLY A 169 -1.58 -15.16 0.93
N GLY A 170 -1.53 -14.42 2.05
CA GLY A 170 -2.63 -14.25 3.00
C GLY A 170 -3.56 -13.09 2.63
N LEU A 171 -4.84 -13.20 2.97
CA LEU A 171 -5.77 -12.06 2.94
C LEU A 171 -5.95 -11.54 4.36
N LEU A 172 -6.18 -10.24 4.49
CA LEU A 172 -6.43 -9.60 5.77
C LEU A 172 -7.72 -8.79 5.67
N SER A 173 -8.65 -9.07 6.58
CA SER A 173 -9.83 -8.25 6.80
C SER A 173 -9.54 -7.17 7.84
N TRP A 174 -10.21 -6.02 7.68
CA TRP A 174 -10.04 -4.91 8.61
C TRP A 174 -10.54 -5.26 10.02
N ASP A 175 -11.49 -6.18 10.14
CA ASP A 175 -11.96 -6.65 11.44
C ASP A 175 -10.87 -7.34 12.25
N ARG A 176 -10.12 -8.26 11.65
CA ARG A 176 -8.98 -8.95 12.28
C ARG A 176 -7.89 -7.96 12.64
N PHE A 177 -7.55 -7.08 11.69
CA PHE A 177 -6.53 -6.07 11.91
C PHE A 177 -6.86 -5.14 13.09
N PHE A 178 -8.07 -4.62 13.19
CA PHE A 178 -8.44 -3.68 14.26
C PHE A 178 -8.44 -4.34 15.65
N HIS A 179 -8.84 -5.61 15.75
CA HIS A 179 -8.76 -6.34 17.03
C HIS A 179 -7.31 -6.56 17.46
N GLU A 180 -6.44 -6.90 16.53
CA GLU A 180 -5.02 -7.06 16.81
C GLU A 180 -4.35 -5.73 17.10
N LEU A 181 -4.66 -4.67 16.37
CA LEU A 181 -4.16 -3.32 16.63
C LEU A 181 -4.55 -2.84 18.05
N ALA A 182 -5.79 -3.09 18.47
CA ALA A 182 -6.22 -2.82 19.83
C ALA A 182 -5.45 -3.64 20.86
N ARG A 183 -5.23 -4.94 20.61
CA ARG A 183 -4.41 -5.80 21.47
C ARG A 183 -2.97 -5.28 21.56
N TRP A 184 -2.38 -4.88 20.43
CA TRP A 184 -0.99 -4.42 20.35
C TRP A 184 -0.75 -3.14 21.14
N TYR A 185 -1.69 -2.19 21.15
CA TYR A 185 -1.56 -0.95 21.94
C TYR A 185 -2.26 -1.01 23.31
N GLY A 186 -2.92 -2.14 23.63
CA GLY A 186 -3.67 -2.36 24.87
C GLY A 186 -4.87 -1.44 25.02
N ILE A 187 -5.67 -1.32 23.96
CA ILE A 187 -6.98 -0.65 23.94
C ILE A 187 -8.03 -1.70 24.30
N SER A 188 -8.92 -1.38 25.25
CA SER A 188 -9.87 -2.35 25.80
C SER A 188 -11.11 -2.58 24.94
N GLU A 189 -11.41 -1.70 23.99
CA GLU A 189 -12.64 -1.74 23.21
C GLU A 189 -12.37 -1.41 21.73
N VAL A 190 -12.83 -2.31 20.84
CA VAL A 190 -12.92 -2.07 19.41
C VAL A 190 -14.37 -1.76 19.06
N GLN A 191 -14.59 -0.64 18.40
CA GLN A 191 -15.90 -0.27 17.86
C GLN A 191 -15.88 -0.45 16.35
N GLY A 192 -16.50 -1.54 15.88
CA GLY A 192 -16.73 -1.75 14.45
C GLY A 192 -17.74 -0.74 13.86
N PRO A 193 -18.11 -0.91 12.58
CA PRO A 193 -19.10 -0.07 11.91
C PRO A 193 -20.42 0.06 12.70
N GLY A 194 -20.97 1.27 12.74
CA GLY A 194 -22.28 1.53 13.33
C GLY A 194 -23.42 0.86 12.54
N ARG A 195 -24.56 0.62 13.22
CA ARG A 195 -25.76 0.04 12.57
C ARG A 195 -26.49 1.01 11.64
N ASP A 196 -26.34 2.32 11.87
CA ASP A 196 -27.00 3.35 11.07
C ASP A 196 -26.03 3.89 10.01
N GLU A 197 -26.33 3.60 8.75
CA GLU A 197 -25.54 4.06 7.62
C GLU A 197 -25.94 5.47 7.14
N LYS A 198 -26.99 6.10 7.70
CA LYS A 198 -27.54 7.37 7.20
C LYS A 198 -26.57 8.56 7.28
N ASN A 199 -25.61 8.51 8.19
CA ASN A 199 -24.65 9.60 8.43
C ASN A 199 -23.27 9.34 7.81
N LEU A 200 -23.14 8.32 6.95
CA LEU A 200 -21.87 8.03 6.30
C LEU A 200 -21.58 9.04 5.17
N GLN A 201 -20.40 9.65 5.22
CA GLN A 201 -19.87 10.46 4.15
C GLN A 201 -19.47 9.54 2.98
N THR A 202 -19.98 9.82 1.79
CA THR A 202 -19.72 8.99 0.60
C THR A 202 -18.73 9.68 -0.32
N THR A 203 -17.64 8.99 -0.66
CA THR A 203 -16.73 9.37 -1.75
C THR A 203 -16.90 8.38 -2.90
N THR A 204 -17.22 8.90 -4.08
CA THR A 204 -17.50 8.10 -5.28
C THR A 204 -16.35 8.20 -6.27
N MET A 205 -15.82 7.06 -6.69
CA MET A 205 -14.82 6.97 -7.75
C MET A 205 -15.47 6.98 -9.14
N ALA A 206 -14.65 6.93 -10.20
CA ALA A 206 -15.18 6.78 -11.55
C ALA A 206 -15.96 5.46 -11.71
N GLY A 207 -16.99 5.49 -12.56
CA GLY A 207 -17.85 4.34 -12.87
C GLY A 207 -18.22 4.28 -14.35
N ALA A 208 -19.00 3.29 -14.75
CA ALA A 208 -19.37 3.06 -16.13
C ALA A 208 -18.14 3.09 -17.07
N LYS A 209 -18.22 3.80 -18.19
CA LYS A 209 -17.14 3.89 -19.18
C LYS A 209 -15.87 4.60 -18.68
N ASP A 210 -15.98 5.35 -17.59
CA ASP A 210 -14.89 6.19 -17.06
C ASP A 210 -14.05 5.46 -16.00
N CYS A 211 -14.36 4.19 -15.69
CA CYS A 211 -13.54 3.33 -14.83
C CYS A 211 -12.78 2.28 -15.64
N PRO A 212 -11.69 1.70 -15.10
CA PRO A 212 -10.91 0.67 -15.81
C PRO A 212 -11.74 -0.55 -16.27
N LEU A 213 -12.78 -0.92 -15.51
CA LEU A 213 -13.69 -2.00 -15.89
C LEU A 213 -14.55 -1.66 -17.11
N GLY A 214 -14.80 -0.38 -17.38
CA GLY A 214 -15.59 0.12 -18.53
C GLY A 214 -17.10 -0.03 -18.39
N TYR A 215 -17.60 -0.61 -17.30
CA TYR A 215 -19.03 -0.78 -17.03
C TYR A 215 -19.32 -0.89 -15.52
N GLY A 216 -20.62 -0.90 -15.18
CA GLY A 216 -21.10 -1.13 -13.82
C GLY A 216 -21.03 0.10 -12.91
N PRO A 217 -21.47 -0.05 -11.66
CA PRO A 217 -21.52 1.06 -10.71
C PRO A 217 -20.10 1.46 -10.24
N PRO A 218 -19.91 2.74 -9.87
CA PRO A 218 -18.64 3.21 -9.33
C PRO A 218 -18.26 2.45 -8.05
N LEU A 219 -16.97 2.50 -7.70
CA LEU A 219 -16.57 2.19 -6.33
C LEU A 219 -16.95 3.37 -5.43
N VAL A 220 -17.45 3.04 -4.24
CA VAL A 220 -17.80 4.03 -3.22
C VAL A 220 -17.09 3.65 -1.94
N ILE A 221 -16.52 4.67 -1.28
CA ILE A 221 -16.04 4.59 0.09
C ILE A 221 -17.10 5.30 0.94
N ARG A 222 -17.55 4.66 2.02
CA ARG A 222 -18.53 5.22 2.94
C ARG A 222 -17.89 5.29 4.33
N ASN A 223 -17.65 6.50 4.81
CA ASN A 223 -16.92 6.77 6.05
C ASN A 223 -17.82 7.38 7.12
N SER A 224 -17.69 6.90 8.36
CA SER A 224 -18.28 7.56 9.52
C SER A 224 -17.45 8.75 9.99
N PHE A 225 -16.13 8.66 9.81
CA PHE A 225 -15.15 9.72 9.95
C PHE A 225 -13.89 9.34 9.14
N THR A 226 -13.02 10.31 8.86
CA THR A 226 -11.71 10.06 8.25
C THR A 226 -10.59 10.23 9.29
N LEU A 227 -9.47 9.52 9.14
CA LEU A 227 -8.28 9.72 9.95
C LEU A 227 -7.73 11.13 9.77
N ALA A 228 -7.87 11.75 8.59
CA ALA A 228 -7.56 13.16 8.40
C ALA A 228 -8.44 14.08 9.27
N GLN A 229 -9.76 13.85 9.33
CA GLN A 229 -10.68 14.59 10.22
C GLN A 229 -10.35 14.37 11.70
N TRP A 230 -10.03 13.12 12.07
CA TRP A 230 -9.59 12.79 13.42
C TRP A 230 -8.29 13.52 13.79
N ALA A 231 -7.29 13.52 12.91
CA ALA A 231 -5.98 14.15 13.15
C ALA A 231 -6.05 15.68 13.25
N ALA A 232 -7.08 16.31 12.67
CA ALA A 232 -7.30 17.76 12.71
C ALA A 232 -7.76 18.27 14.09
N ASP A 233 -8.24 17.40 14.99
CA ASP A 233 -8.56 17.76 16.37
C ASP A 233 -7.27 18.13 17.14
N PRO A 234 -7.12 19.38 17.65
CA PRO A 234 -5.91 19.82 18.34
C PRO A 234 -5.54 18.97 19.57
N SER A 235 -6.52 18.27 20.15
CA SER A 235 -6.27 17.37 21.28
C SER A 235 -5.45 16.14 20.89
N ARG A 236 -5.38 15.78 19.60
CA ARG A 236 -4.58 14.66 19.09
C ARG A 236 -3.10 14.99 19.04
N ARG A 237 -2.77 16.18 18.54
CA ARG A 237 -1.39 16.72 18.58
C ARG A 237 -0.86 16.74 20.01
N LYS A 238 -1.62 17.33 20.93
CA LYS A 238 -1.22 17.40 22.34
C LYS A 238 -1.01 16.00 22.95
N ALA A 239 -1.89 15.05 22.66
CA ALA A 239 -1.74 13.67 23.14
C ALA A 239 -0.47 13.02 22.56
N TRP A 240 -0.11 13.28 21.30
CA TRP A 240 1.13 12.79 20.72
C TRP A 240 2.36 13.37 21.39
N GLU A 241 2.38 14.70 21.60
CA GLU A 241 3.48 15.39 22.30
C GLU A 241 3.68 14.84 23.72
N GLU A 242 2.61 14.46 24.42
CA GLU A 242 2.68 13.77 25.71
C GLU A 242 3.27 12.34 25.60
N ILE A 243 2.94 11.60 24.55
CA ILE A 243 3.54 10.26 24.28
C ILE A 243 5.04 10.42 23.98
N MET A 244 5.40 11.38 23.14
CA MET A 244 6.80 11.70 22.82
C MET A 244 7.59 12.04 24.10
N ALA A 245 7.05 12.90 24.96
CA ALA A 245 7.69 13.27 26.22
C ALA A 245 7.92 12.08 27.17
N LYS A 246 7.01 11.08 27.17
CA LYS A 246 7.13 9.84 27.96
C LYS A 246 8.06 8.80 27.34
N SER A 247 8.39 8.93 26.07
CA SER A 247 9.21 7.97 25.33
C SER A 247 10.70 8.02 25.68
N ASN A 248 11.13 8.99 26.49
CA ASN A 248 12.55 9.24 26.83
C ASN A 248 13.45 9.37 25.57
N GLY A 249 12.93 9.95 24.49
CA GLY A 249 13.66 10.15 23.24
C GLY A 249 13.62 8.97 22.28
N GLN A 250 12.89 7.89 22.59
CA GLN A 250 12.66 6.78 21.65
C GLN A 250 11.79 7.23 20.47
N LEU A 251 10.75 8.03 20.73
CA LEU A 251 9.86 8.54 19.69
C LEU A 251 10.36 9.92 19.24
N THR A 252 10.87 9.99 18.01
CA THR A 252 11.53 11.19 17.46
C THR A 252 10.65 11.92 16.46
N GLU A 253 9.76 11.21 15.76
CA GLU A 253 8.92 11.80 14.73
C GLU A 253 7.60 12.33 15.28
N ASN A 254 7.20 13.51 14.80
CA ASN A 254 5.91 14.11 15.09
C ASN A 254 5.08 14.23 13.79
N PRO A 255 4.03 13.40 13.62
CA PRO A 255 3.18 13.44 12.43
C PRO A 255 2.51 14.80 12.17
N TRP A 256 2.41 15.66 13.19
CA TRP A 256 1.83 17.00 13.08
C TRP A 256 2.80 18.08 12.60
N ASP A 257 4.09 17.77 12.43
CA ASP A 257 5.06 18.69 11.84
C ASP A 257 5.05 18.63 10.30
N GLY A 258 4.44 17.59 9.71
CA GLY A 258 4.19 17.41 8.27
C GLY A 258 2.81 17.86 7.80
N ASP A 259 2.37 17.37 6.63
CA ASP A 259 1.02 17.62 6.11
C ASP A 259 0.04 16.59 6.71
N LEU A 260 -1.03 17.04 7.37
CA LEU A 260 -2.06 16.14 7.91
C LEU A 260 -2.78 15.31 6.83
N LYS A 261 -2.63 15.68 5.56
CA LYS A 261 -3.05 14.81 4.44
C LYS A 261 -2.28 13.50 4.38
N ASP A 262 -1.16 13.34 5.08
CA ASP A 262 -0.45 12.06 5.14
C ASP A 262 -1.31 10.97 5.81
N PHE A 263 -2.25 11.36 6.69
CA PHE A 263 -3.26 10.45 7.25
C PHE A 263 -4.27 9.93 6.22
N PHE A 264 -4.41 10.58 5.06
CA PHE A 264 -5.31 10.18 3.97
C PHE A 264 -5.03 8.76 3.45
N MET A 265 -3.79 8.27 3.56
CA MET A 265 -3.46 6.90 3.16
C MET A 265 -4.19 5.84 3.99
N GLY A 266 -4.52 6.13 5.25
CA GLY A 266 -5.36 5.26 6.07
C GLY A 266 -6.84 5.31 5.67
N ASP A 267 -7.32 6.47 5.18
CA ASP A 267 -8.67 6.61 4.65
C ASP A 267 -8.86 5.85 3.33
N PHE A 268 -7.88 5.96 2.44
CA PHE A 268 -7.86 5.23 1.18
C PHE A 268 -7.77 3.72 1.38
N ALA A 269 -7.23 3.25 2.51
CA ALA A 269 -7.11 1.84 2.84
C ALA A 269 -8.46 1.12 2.94
N TYR A 270 -9.53 1.84 3.30
CA TYR A 270 -10.87 1.28 3.37
C TYR A 270 -11.49 1.02 1.99
N LEU A 271 -10.86 1.46 0.91
CA LEU A 271 -11.33 1.18 -0.45
C LEU A 271 -11.14 -0.30 -0.79
N ALA A 272 -12.25 -0.98 -1.09
CA ALA A 272 -12.25 -2.36 -1.58
C ALA A 272 -11.89 -2.47 -3.08
N PHE A 273 -10.60 -2.29 -3.43
CA PHE A 273 -10.12 -2.27 -4.82
C PHE A 273 -9.66 -3.64 -5.37
N GLY A 274 -10.35 -4.74 -5.02
CA GLY A 274 -10.11 -6.08 -5.58
C GLY A 274 -8.74 -6.69 -5.22
N THR A 275 -8.64 -8.02 -5.33
CA THR A 275 -7.45 -8.75 -4.85
C THR A 275 -6.54 -9.16 -6.01
N PRO A 276 -5.21 -8.92 -5.93
CA PRO A 276 -4.26 -9.42 -6.92
C PRO A 276 -4.13 -10.94 -6.87
N SER A 277 -4.04 -11.56 -8.04
CA SER A 277 -3.77 -12.99 -8.16
C SER A 277 -2.28 -13.27 -8.15
N MET A 278 -1.84 -14.24 -7.34
CA MET A 278 -0.49 -14.82 -7.38
C MET A 278 -0.39 -16.04 -8.28
N ASN A 279 -1.43 -16.38 -9.06
CA ASN A 279 -1.46 -17.61 -9.85
C ASN A 279 -0.32 -17.70 -10.87
N LYS A 280 0.04 -16.58 -11.51
CA LYS A 280 1.13 -16.57 -12.49
C LYS A 280 2.46 -16.90 -11.82
N ALA A 281 2.83 -16.19 -10.74
CA ALA A 281 4.06 -16.46 -9.99
C ALA A 281 4.11 -17.91 -9.49
N LYS A 282 3.01 -18.43 -8.93
CA LYS A 282 2.89 -19.83 -8.48
C LYS A 282 3.09 -20.83 -9.62
N ARG A 283 2.50 -20.57 -10.79
CA ARG A 283 2.70 -21.43 -11.98
C ARG A 283 4.12 -21.39 -12.53
N TYR A 284 4.87 -20.34 -12.27
CA TYR A 284 6.29 -20.22 -12.62
C TYR A 284 7.21 -20.82 -11.55
N GLY A 285 6.67 -21.28 -10.41
CA GLY A 285 7.42 -21.98 -9.36
C GLY A 285 7.63 -21.18 -8.07
N PHE A 286 7.14 -19.94 -7.99
CA PHE A 286 7.25 -19.14 -6.79
C PHE A 286 6.23 -19.55 -5.73
N SER A 287 6.71 -20.00 -4.58
CA SER A 287 5.88 -20.55 -3.48
C SER A 287 6.06 -19.79 -2.16
N GLY A 288 6.72 -18.64 -2.17
CA GLY A 288 6.89 -17.85 -0.96
C GLY A 288 5.56 -17.32 -0.42
N PHE A 289 5.51 -17.15 0.89
CA PHE A 289 4.34 -16.75 1.66
C PHE A 289 4.80 -15.98 2.89
N LEU A 290 4.02 -14.99 3.30
CA LEU A 290 4.08 -14.39 4.63
C LEU A 290 2.67 -14.29 5.19
N ASP A 291 2.54 -14.43 6.51
CA ASP A 291 1.33 -13.99 7.18
C ASP A 291 1.28 -12.46 7.21
N THR A 292 0.24 -11.88 6.63
CA THR A 292 0.09 -10.43 6.51
C THR A 292 -0.01 -9.74 7.87
N LEU A 293 -0.68 -10.38 8.85
CA LEU A 293 -0.90 -9.79 10.17
C LEU A 293 0.40 -9.80 10.99
N GLU A 294 1.15 -10.90 10.94
CA GLU A 294 2.51 -11.00 11.48
C GLU A 294 3.44 -9.96 10.82
N SER A 295 3.37 -9.81 9.51
CA SER A 295 4.18 -8.82 8.79
C SER A 295 3.89 -7.37 9.25
N ILE A 296 2.63 -7.02 9.54
CA ILE A 296 2.28 -5.70 10.06
C ILE A 296 2.80 -5.52 11.49
N PHE A 297 2.72 -6.55 12.32
CA PHE A 297 3.28 -6.52 13.68
C PHE A 297 4.80 -6.28 13.64
N GLU A 298 5.53 -7.04 12.82
CA GLU A 298 6.98 -6.86 12.61
C GLU A 298 7.30 -5.46 12.08
N MET A 299 6.49 -4.96 11.13
CA MET A 299 6.62 -3.59 10.63
C MET A 299 6.51 -2.57 11.77
N PHE A 300 5.54 -2.70 12.68
CA PHE A 300 5.43 -1.78 13.82
C PHE A 300 6.60 -1.89 14.79
N GLN A 301 7.18 -3.08 14.99
CA GLN A 301 8.42 -3.21 15.78
C GLN A 301 9.62 -2.53 15.11
N GLU A 302 9.73 -2.60 13.78
CA GLU A 302 10.76 -1.87 13.04
C GLU A 302 10.54 -0.36 13.12
N MET A 303 9.29 0.09 12.97
CA MET A 303 8.91 1.50 13.08
C MET A 303 9.15 2.08 14.48
N GLU A 304 8.97 1.28 15.53
CA GLU A 304 9.37 1.63 16.90
C GLU A 304 10.87 1.88 16.99
N ARG A 305 11.71 0.99 16.42
CA ARG A 305 13.18 1.16 16.41
C ARG A 305 13.62 2.39 15.63
N LEU A 306 12.87 2.77 14.60
CA LEU A 306 13.06 4.00 13.83
C LEU A 306 12.53 5.25 14.55
N GLY A 307 11.89 5.11 15.71
CA GLY A 307 11.33 6.24 16.45
C GLY A 307 10.12 6.92 15.78
N THR A 308 9.39 6.17 14.95
CA THR A 308 8.23 6.68 14.19
C THR A 308 6.89 6.37 14.87
N VAL A 309 6.81 5.27 15.63
CA VAL A 309 5.63 4.92 16.44
C VAL A 309 6.07 4.46 17.84
N PRO A 310 5.22 4.57 18.88
CA PRO A 310 5.55 4.08 20.21
C PRO A 310 5.61 2.55 20.24
N GLN A 311 6.34 2.04 21.24
CA GLN A 311 6.39 0.61 21.55
C GLN A 311 5.00 0.02 21.77
N MET A 312 4.76 -1.13 21.14
CA MET A 312 3.56 -1.94 21.37
C MET A 312 3.63 -2.64 22.74
N LYS A 313 2.48 -2.86 23.37
CA LYS A 313 2.34 -3.64 24.62
C LYS A 313 2.31 -5.16 24.39
N ALA A 314 2.05 -5.60 23.17
CA ALA A 314 2.04 -7.02 22.83
C ALA A 314 3.46 -7.51 22.50
N ASP A 315 3.85 -8.65 23.07
CA ASP A 315 5.17 -9.25 22.86
C ASP A 315 5.29 -10.03 21.54
N ALA A 316 4.16 -10.44 20.96
CA ALA A 316 4.12 -11.26 19.74
C ALA A 316 2.86 -11.00 18.91
N ALA A 317 2.99 -11.27 17.60
CA ALA A 317 1.87 -11.39 16.67
C ALA A 317 1.02 -12.64 16.97
N GLN A 318 -0.21 -12.65 16.45
CA GLN A 318 -1.05 -13.85 16.36
C GLN A 318 -1.34 -14.14 14.88
N PRO A 319 -0.48 -14.93 14.20
CA PRO A 319 -0.65 -15.23 12.78
C PRO A 319 -1.99 -15.90 12.47
N GLN A 320 -2.49 -15.74 11.24
CA GLN A 320 -3.73 -16.34 10.77
C GLN A 320 -3.50 -17.79 10.31
N VAL A 321 -3.23 -18.69 11.28
CA VAL A 321 -2.99 -20.13 11.07
C VAL A 321 -4.09 -21.02 11.64
#